data_AF-A0A5C8ESP7-F1
#
_entry.id   AF-A0A5C8ESP7-F1
#
_cell.length_a   1.000
_cell.length_b   1.000
_cell.length_c   1.000
_cell.angle_alpha   90.00
_cell.angle_beta   90.00
_cell.angle_gamma   90.00
#
_symmetry.space_group_name_H-M   'P 1'
#
loop_
_entity.id
_entity.type
_entity.pdbx_description
1 polymer ?
#
loop_
_entity_poly.entity_id
_entity_poly.type
_entity_poly.pdbx_seq_one_letter_code
_entity_poly.pdbx_strand_id
1 'polypeptide(L)'
;MSVKANNQIIHVFDSFNIGGTFEYQYLNFFCGIGLGFKIPLAGAYWYEETEKRLSLGLLYGAYRNAFIFIPYTKIFAGLNIGIINVSAYLNFDLPYVETRSELTVDSQTYSSASGKLSSVDLGVQISLSLDLFNDSKY
;
A
#
# COMPACT_ATOMS: atom_id res chain seq x y z
N MET A 1 -32.73 -18.13 -14.36
CA MET A 1 -31.34 -18.42 -13.91
C MET A 1 -30.54 -17.15 -14.11
N SER A 2 -30.26 -16.39 -13.06
CA SER A 2 -29.41 -15.21 -13.15
C SER A 2 -27.95 -15.65 -13.04
N VAL A 3 -27.17 -15.37 -14.07
CA VAL A 3 -25.72 -15.58 -14.07
C VAL A 3 -25.15 -14.62 -13.04
N LYS A 4 -24.66 -15.17 -11.91
CA LYS A 4 -23.83 -14.40 -10.97
C LYS A 4 -22.54 -14.06 -11.70
N ALA A 5 -22.49 -12.87 -12.28
CA ALA A 5 -21.26 -12.30 -12.76
C ALA A 5 -20.27 -12.27 -11.59
N ASN A 6 -19.10 -12.86 -11.81
CA ASN A 6 -18.00 -12.90 -10.86
C ASN A 6 -17.42 -11.47 -10.80
N ASN A 7 -18.13 -10.57 -10.12
CA ASN A 7 -17.80 -9.15 -10.05
C ASN A 7 -16.58 -8.99 -9.14
N GLN A 8 -15.40 -9.18 -9.71
CA GLN A 8 -14.13 -8.88 -9.06
C GLN A 8 -14.02 -7.37 -8.89
N ILE A 9 -14.33 -6.89 -7.67
CA ILE A 9 -14.06 -5.52 -7.28
C ILE A 9 -12.55 -5.39 -7.12
N ILE A 10 -11.90 -4.69 -8.04
CA ILE A 10 -10.48 -4.34 -7.93
C ILE A 10 -10.39 -3.08 -7.08
N HIS A 11 -9.78 -3.21 -5.91
CA HIS A 11 -9.48 -2.08 -5.05
C HIS A 11 -8.08 -1.55 -5.36
N VAL A 12 -7.98 -0.26 -5.68
CA VAL A 12 -6.70 0.45 -5.76
C VAL A 12 -6.67 1.44 -4.62
N PHE A 13 -5.61 1.40 -3.80
CA PHE A 13 -5.47 2.30 -2.65
C PHE A 13 -4.29 3.24 -2.86
N ASP A 14 -4.54 4.53 -2.73
CA ASP A 14 -3.48 5.49 -2.44
C ASP A 14 -3.13 5.35 -0.97
N SER A 15 -1.85 5.13 -0.67
CA SER A 15 -1.43 4.84 0.70
C SER A 15 -0.16 5.58 1.09
N PHE A 16 -0.12 5.96 2.36
CA PHE A 16 1.09 6.44 3.03
C PHE A 16 1.77 5.28 3.74
N ASN A 17 3.04 5.04 3.42
CA ASN A 17 3.80 3.93 4.00
C ASN A 17 4.68 4.45 5.14
N ILE A 18 4.53 3.86 6.32
CA ILE A 18 5.39 4.11 7.47
C ILE A 18 6.04 2.82 7.91
N GLY A 19 7.35 2.85 8.16
CA GLY A 19 8.08 1.64 8.52
C GLY A 19 9.56 1.89 8.72
N GLY A 20 10.27 0.79 8.96
CA GLY A 20 11.72 0.75 9.06
C GLY A 20 12.33 -0.13 7.98
N THR A 21 13.62 0.09 7.72
CA THR A 21 14.40 -0.69 6.77
C THR A 21 15.70 -1.14 7.39
N PHE A 22 16.09 -2.37 7.09
CA PHE A 22 17.44 -2.87 7.30
C PHE A 22 18.13 -2.88 5.94
N GLU A 23 19.21 -2.11 5.83
CA GLU A 23 19.95 -1.93 4.60
C GLU A 23 21.37 -2.48 4.77
N TYR A 24 21.83 -3.20 3.75
CA TYR A 24 23.22 -3.54 3.56
C TYR A 24 23.74 -2.74 2.37
N GLN A 25 24.80 -1.98 2.62
CA GLN A 25 25.46 -1.16 1.59
C GLN A 25 26.85 -1.72 1.30
N TYR A 26 27.17 -1.85 0.02
CA TYR A 26 28.50 -2.14 -0.47
C TYR A 26 28.84 -1.19 -1.62
N LEU A 27 29.81 -0.28 -1.38
CA LEU A 27 30.12 0.83 -2.28
C LEU A 27 28.85 1.66 -2.57
N ASN A 28 28.57 1.92 -3.84
CA ASN A 28 27.38 2.60 -4.32
C ASN A 28 26.17 1.68 -4.42
N PHE A 29 26.31 0.36 -4.22
CA PHE A 29 25.17 -0.54 -4.26
C PHE A 29 24.60 -0.72 -2.86
N PHE A 30 23.28 -0.75 -2.77
CA PHE A 30 22.59 -1.11 -1.53
C PHE A 30 21.45 -2.07 -1.82
N CYS A 31 21.17 -2.94 -0.86
CA CYS A 31 19.98 -3.77 -0.84
C CYS A 31 19.46 -3.89 0.58
N GLY A 32 18.19 -4.21 0.71
CA GLY A 32 17.61 -4.27 2.03
C GLY A 32 16.23 -4.88 2.06
N ILE A 33 15.78 -5.06 3.29
CA ILE A 33 14.43 -5.46 3.62
C ILE A 33 13.77 -4.36 4.43
N GLY A 34 12.49 -4.13 4.17
CA GLY A 34 11.66 -3.17 4.89
C GLY A 34 10.45 -3.84 5.48
N LEU A 35 10.00 -3.33 6.61
CA LEU A 35 8.78 -3.76 7.29
C LEU A 35 8.03 -2.52 7.74
N GLY A 36 6.71 -2.55 7.64
CA GLY A 36 5.91 -1.40 8.05
C GLY A 36 4.42 -1.60 7.86
N PHE A 37 3.72 -0.48 7.87
CA PHE A 37 2.29 -0.40 7.66
C PHE A 37 1.98 0.63 6.57
N LYS A 38 1.05 0.28 5.69
CA LYS A 38 0.41 1.23 4.79
C LYS A 38 -0.85 1.76 5.43
N ILE A 39 -1.03 3.07 5.37
CA ILE A 39 -2.22 3.79 5.81
C ILE A 39 -2.91 4.26 4.53
N PRO A 40 -4.06 3.67 4.14
CA PRO A 40 -4.77 4.11 2.96
C PRO A 40 -5.35 5.50 3.19
N LEU A 41 -5.05 6.41 2.25
CA LEU A 41 -5.51 7.80 2.23
C LEU A 41 -6.68 8.00 1.27
N ALA A 42 -6.76 7.16 0.24
CA ALA A 42 -7.85 7.15 -0.72
C ALA A 42 -7.98 5.75 -1.33
N GLY A 43 -9.13 5.46 -1.93
CA GLY A 43 -9.32 4.23 -2.69
C GLY A 43 -10.16 4.47 -3.92
N ALA A 44 -9.99 3.64 -4.94
CA ALA A 44 -10.92 3.51 -6.03
C ALA A 44 -11.37 2.05 -6.11
N TYR A 45 -12.63 1.85 -6.51
CA TYR A 45 -13.12 0.54 -6.89
C TYR A 45 -13.65 0.60 -8.32
N TRP A 46 -13.33 -0.44 -9.07
CA TRP A 46 -13.81 -0.59 -10.44
C TRP A 46 -15.08 -1.45 -10.43
N TYR A 47 -16.16 -0.92 -11.01
CA TYR A 47 -17.40 -1.65 -11.21
C TYR A 47 -17.86 -1.48 -12.65
N GLU A 48 -17.96 -2.59 -13.40
CA GLU A 48 -18.52 -2.64 -14.77
C GLU A 48 -18.12 -1.42 -15.62
N GLU A 49 -16.80 -1.21 -15.76
CA GLU A 49 -16.19 -0.14 -16.59
C GLU A 49 -16.33 1.30 -16.06
N THR A 50 -16.95 1.52 -14.90
CA THR A 50 -17.00 2.83 -14.25
C THR A 50 -16.07 2.88 -13.03
N GLU A 51 -15.07 3.77 -13.07
CA GLU A 51 -14.22 4.07 -11.91
C GLU A 51 -15.04 4.89 -10.89
N LYS A 52 -15.23 4.36 -9.69
CA LYS A 52 -15.76 5.13 -8.56
C LYS A 52 -14.65 5.38 -7.56
N ARG A 53 -14.31 6.66 -7.41
CA ARG A 53 -13.33 7.17 -6.45
C ARG A 53 -13.99 7.26 -5.07
N LEU A 54 -13.46 6.54 -4.09
CA LEU A 54 -13.86 6.67 -2.69
C LEU A 54 -12.99 7.74 -2.04
N SER A 55 -13.62 8.82 -1.56
CA SER A 55 -12.97 9.74 -0.63
C SER A 55 -12.69 9.03 0.70
N LEU A 56 -11.70 9.51 1.45
CA LEU A 56 -11.27 8.96 2.74
C LEU A 56 -12.45 8.64 3.68
N GLY A 57 -13.44 9.52 3.77
CA GLY A 57 -14.61 9.33 4.64
C GLY A 57 -15.50 8.14 4.23
N LEU A 58 -15.69 7.94 2.92
CA LEU A 58 -16.46 6.80 2.41
C LEU A 58 -15.66 5.50 2.50
N LEU A 59 -14.33 5.58 2.30
CA LEU A 59 -13.43 4.45 2.49
C LEU A 59 -13.49 3.96 3.94
N TYR A 60 -13.33 4.83 4.94
CA TYR A 60 -13.38 4.42 6.35
C TYR A 60 -14.79 3.99 6.79
N GLY A 61 -15.85 4.52 6.15
CA GLY A 61 -17.23 4.05 6.37
C GLY A 61 -17.49 2.64 5.83
N ALA A 62 -16.72 2.19 4.82
CA ALA A 62 -16.84 0.88 4.20
C ALA A 62 -16.30 -0.27 5.06
N TYR A 63 -15.36 0.03 5.96
CA TYR A 63 -14.68 -0.97 6.79
C TYR A 63 -15.12 -0.85 8.26
N ARG A 64 -15.16 -1.99 8.97
CA ARG A 64 -15.69 -2.03 10.34
C ARG A 64 -14.79 -1.28 11.33
N ASN A 65 -13.51 -1.16 10.99
CA ASN A 65 -12.48 -0.54 11.82
C ASN A 65 -12.08 0.80 11.19
N ALA A 66 -12.19 1.87 11.99
CA ALA A 66 -11.83 3.24 11.62
C ALA A 66 -10.31 3.46 11.44
N PHE A 67 -9.51 2.40 11.40
CA PHE A 67 -8.10 2.43 11.07
C PHE A 67 -7.75 1.16 10.31
N ILE A 68 -7.46 1.32 9.02
CA ILE A 68 -7.00 0.24 8.16
C ILE A 68 -5.48 0.33 8.13
N PHE A 69 -4.80 -0.51 8.90
CA PHE A 69 -3.36 -0.69 8.77
C PHE A 69 -3.13 -1.92 7.90
N ILE A 70 -2.37 -1.76 6.81
CA ILE A 70 -1.99 -2.87 5.94
C ILE A 70 -0.51 -3.17 6.23
N PRO A 71 -0.20 -4.24 6.98
CA PRO A 71 1.18 -4.68 7.15
C PRO A 71 1.80 -4.96 5.78
N TYR A 72 3.03 -4.52 5.59
CA TYR A 72 3.78 -4.86 4.39
C TYR A 72 5.20 -5.31 4.74
N THR A 73 5.72 -6.17 3.87
CA THR A 73 7.16 -6.47 3.80
C THR A 73 7.68 -5.97 2.47
N LYS A 74 8.92 -5.49 2.44
CA LYS A 74 9.54 -4.90 1.27
C LYS A 74 10.91 -5.51 1.06
N ILE A 75 11.26 -5.78 -0.18
CA ILE A 75 12.66 -5.98 -0.59
C ILE A 75 13.02 -4.89 -1.58
N PHE A 76 14.24 -4.39 -1.51
CA PHE A 76 14.71 -3.35 -2.43
C PHE A 76 16.20 -3.49 -2.72
N ALA A 77 16.59 -3.02 -3.90
CA ALA A 77 17.98 -2.93 -4.30
C ALA A 77 18.18 -1.72 -5.22
N GLY A 78 19.33 -1.06 -5.10
CA GLY A 78 19.55 0.21 -5.77
C GLY A 78 20.98 0.72 -5.75
N LEU A 79 21.10 1.95 -6.24
CA LEU A 79 22.33 2.72 -6.35
C LEU A 79 22.25 4.00 -5.53
N ASN A 80 23.26 4.21 -4.69
CA ASN A 80 23.51 5.44 -3.98
C ASN A 80 24.39 6.36 -4.86
N ILE A 81 23.86 7.54 -5.15
CA ILE A 81 24.45 8.57 -6.00
C ILE A 81 24.66 9.84 -5.14
N GLY A 82 25.23 9.68 -3.95
CA GLY A 82 25.48 10.76 -2.99
C GLY A 82 24.27 11.00 -2.08
N ILE A 83 23.61 12.15 -2.23
CA ILE A 83 22.41 12.47 -1.43
C ILE A 83 21.14 11.81 -1.99
N ILE A 84 21.17 11.35 -3.24
CA ILE A 84 20.04 10.72 -3.93
C ILE A 84 20.31 9.22 -4.08
N ASN A 85 19.33 8.41 -3.69
CA ASN A 85 19.32 6.97 -3.90
C ASN A 85 18.21 6.59 -4.88
N VAL A 86 18.52 5.73 -5.85
CA VAL A 86 17.54 5.18 -6.79
C VAL A 86 17.49 3.67 -6.60
N SER A 87 16.31 3.11 -6.37
CA SER A 87 16.12 1.68 -6.12
C SER A 87 14.89 1.12 -6.81
N ALA A 88 14.95 -0.15 -7.18
CA ALA A 88 13.76 -0.95 -7.45
C ALA A 88 13.31 -1.62 -6.15
N TYR A 89 11.99 -1.77 -5.98
CA TYR A 89 11.42 -2.44 -4.82
C TYR A 89 10.29 -3.37 -5.20
N LEU A 90 10.07 -4.35 -4.34
CA LEU A 90 8.93 -5.25 -4.34
C LEU A 90 8.30 -5.20 -2.94
N ASN A 91 7.06 -4.76 -2.84
CA ASN A 91 6.26 -4.78 -1.62
C ASN A 91 5.31 -5.98 -1.65
N PHE A 92 5.23 -6.70 -0.54
CA PHE A 92 4.21 -7.70 -0.28
C PHE A 92 3.27 -7.16 0.78
N ASP A 93 2.03 -6.90 0.38
CA ASP A 93 0.99 -6.42 1.27
C ASP A 93 0.25 -7.60 1.88
N LEU A 94 0.08 -7.54 3.19
CA LEU A 94 -0.58 -8.58 3.98
C LEU A 94 -1.82 -7.97 4.66
N PRO A 95 -2.85 -7.53 3.90
CA PRO A 95 -4.01 -6.91 4.50
C PRO A 95 -4.78 -7.94 5.33
N TYR A 96 -4.83 -7.70 6.63
CA TYR A 96 -5.78 -8.36 7.53
C TYR A 96 -6.94 -7.40 7.74
N VAL A 97 -7.83 -7.31 6.76
CA VAL A 97 -8.98 -6.40 6.82
C VAL A 97 -10.26 -7.21 6.74
N GLU A 98 -11.01 -7.24 7.84
CA GLU A 98 -12.39 -7.69 7.84
C GLU A 98 -13.25 -6.57 7.24
N THR A 99 -13.71 -6.76 6.00
CA THR A 99 -14.75 -5.94 5.42
C THR A 99 -16.06 -6.14 6.22
N ARG A 100 -16.86 -5.08 6.38
CA ARG A 100 -18.25 -5.31 6.83
C ARG A 100 -18.91 -6.19 5.78
N SER A 101 -19.68 -7.19 6.22
CA SER A 101 -20.36 -8.18 5.38
C SER A 101 -21.12 -7.57 4.19
N GLU A 102 -21.50 -6.31 4.33
CA GLU A 102 -22.24 -5.51 3.37
C GLU A 102 -21.61 -4.12 3.28
N LEU A 103 -21.10 -3.78 2.09
CA LEU A 103 -20.69 -2.43 1.74
C LEU A 103 -21.84 -1.79 0.96
N THR A 104 -22.56 -0.84 1.56
CA THR A 104 -23.59 -0.06 0.86
C THR A 104 -22.99 1.24 0.34
N VAL A 105 -22.86 1.37 -0.99
CA VAL A 105 -22.46 2.62 -1.67
C VAL A 105 -23.55 2.98 -2.67
N ASP A 106 -24.03 4.22 -2.64
CA ASP A 106 -25.08 4.73 -3.53
C ASP A 106 -26.32 3.83 -3.63
N SER A 107 -26.83 3.35 -2.49
CA SER A 107 -28.00 2.46 -2.39
C SER A 107 -27.82 1.06 -2.98
N GLN A 108 -26.60 0.67 -3.34
CA GLN A 108 -26.26 -0.71 -3.73
C GLN A 108 -25.48 -1.39 -2.62
N THR A 109 -25.99 -2.52 -2.14
CA THR A 109 -25.34 -3.35 -1.12
C THR A 109 -24.50 -4.42 -1.78
N TYR A 110 -23.19 -4.30 -1.63
CA TYR A 110 -22.22 -5.27 -2.12
C TYR A 110 -21.86 -6.23 -0.99
N SER A 111 -21.97 -7.54 -1.26
CA SER A 111 -21.44 -8.55 -0.35
C SER A 111 -19.92 -8.43 -0.37
N SER A 112 -19.34 -7.93 0.71
CA SER A 112 -17.90 -7.85 0.80
C SER A 112 -17.36 -9.25 0.97
N ALA A 113 -16.77 -9.80 -0.08
CA ALA A 113 -16.02 -11.04 0.05
C ALA A 113 -14.94 -10.81 1.12
N SER A 114 -14.99 -11.58 2.21
CA SER A 114 -13.93 -11.65 3.21
C SER A 114 -12.68 -12.26 2.55
N GLY A 115 -11.97 -11.45 1.76
CA GLY A 115 -10.80 -11.87 1.01
C GLY A 115 -9.54 -11.42 1.72
N LYS A 116 -8.65 -12.38 2.04
CA LYS A 116 -7.24 -12.08 2.29
C LYS A 116 -6.62 -11.62 0.97
N LEU A 117 -6.66 -10.32 0.70
CA LEU A 117 -6.15 -9.74 -0.55
C LEU A 117 -4.64 -9.51 -0.45
N SER A 118 -3.81 -10.55 -0.50
CA SER A 118 -2.37 -10.32 -0.62
C SER A 118 -2.06 -9.64 -1.96
N SER A 119 -1.47 -8.44 -1.93
CA SER A 119 -0.98 -7.74 -3.13
C SER A 119 0.53 -7.82 -3.21
N VAL A 120 1.05 -7.79 -4.43
CA VAL A 120 2.48 -7.62 -4.69
C VAL A 120 2.65 -6.38 -5.57
N ASP A 121 3.33 -5.37 -5.04
CA ASP A 121 3.57 -4.12 -5.76
C ASP A 121 5.05 -4.02 -6.12
N LEU A 122 5.34 -3.90 -7.42
CA LEU A 122 6.68 -3.63 -7.93
C LEU A 122 6.79 -2.16 -8.31
N GLY A 123 7.90 -1.51 -7.97
CA GLY A 123 8.11 -0.12 -8.36
C GLY A 123 9.55 0.35 -8.30
N VAL A 124 9.73 1.62 -8.64
CA VAL A 124 10.99 2.36 -8.53
C VAL A 124 10.81 3.45 -7.49
N GLN A 125 11.81 3.66 -6.65
CA GLN A 125 11.85 4.66 -5.61
C GLN A 125 13.07 5.55 -5.75
N ILE A 126 12.86 6.85 -5.55
CA ILE A 126 13.90 7.86 -5.36
C ILE A 126 13.86 8.27 -3.89
N SER A 127 15.00 8.23 -3.20
CA SER A 127 15.10 8.59 -1.78
C SER A 127 16.19 9.63 -1.56
N LEU A 128 16.02 10.44 -0.51
CA LEU A 128 17.04 11.39 -0.05
C LEU A 128 17.65 10.87 1.25
N SER A 129 18.97 10.76 1.29
CA SER A 129 19.71 10.48 2.53
C SER A 129 20.00 11.79 3.24
N LEU A 130 19.31 12.04 4.35
CA LEU A 130 19.59 13.18 5.23
C LEU A 130 20.30 12.67 6.47
N ASP A 131 21.55 13.10 6.64
CA ASP A 131 22.33 12.78 7.82
C ASP A 131 22.02 13.80 8.93
N LEU A 132 20.97 13.51 9.70
CA LEU A 132 20.45 14.44 10.71
C LEU A 132 21.30 14.51 11.99
N PHE A 133 22.24 13.57 12.17
CA PHE A 133 23.05 13.45 13.40
C PHE A 133 24.55 13.52 13.13
N ASN A 134 24.97 13.91 11.93
CA ASN A 134 26.36 14.20 11.64
C ASN A 134 26.73 15.57 12.19
N ASP A 135 26.96 15.60 13.49
CA ASP A 135 27.57 16.72 14.17
C ASP A 135 29.08 16.70 13.89
N SER A 136 29.47 16.85 12.62
CA SER A 136 30.85 17.19 12.27
C SER A 136 31.05 18.67 12.61
N LYS A 137 31.12 18.98 13.91
CA LYS A 137 31.92 20.10 14.36
C LYS A 137 33.36 19.73 13.98
N TYR A 138 33.85 20.29 12.88
CA TYR A 138 35.23 20.70 12.56
C TYR A 138 35.34 20.92 11.05
#